data_AF-A0A4Y2FQ14-F1
#
_entry.id   AF-A0A4Y2FQ14-F1
#
_cell.length_a   1.000
_cell.length_b   1.000
_cell.length_c   1.000
_cell.angle_alpha   90.00
_cell.angle_beta   90.00
_cell.angle_gamma   90.00
#
_symmetry.space_group_name_H-M   'P 1'
#
loop_
_entity.id
_entity.type
_entity.pdbx_description
1 polymer ?
#
loop_
_entity_poly.entity_id
_entity_poly.type
_entity_poly.pdbx_seq_one_letter_code
_entity_poly.pdbx_strand_id
1 'polypeptide(L)'
;MDGHSIHYHVERGAQGIKLNTPAIAAALVDILKRNRDLETTKHTTEWLQCLSRDPAVLLSIYQSNGIPVLVKLLNAPQESVSFYAAKTLRNLLLGQEGSKAAVCKAGGLQKMVMILKNNNEKFLSVVTDCLMLLAYKKPENKLIIFSSDGPAELVRIMETYRCQTLLWTTARVLRVLSACSSNKRAIIAAGGVQALAKHLDNRSQKLVVNCLWTLRNLSDAATKQENVASLLKRLVQLLGSRHKIIVCCTAGILSNMTCNNPRNKVIICQENGIGALVKVILMARNDEEIIEPAICTLRHLTCRHPEAETAQNDVRLHFGLQAIVKFLNPPNRWPLIKAVVGLVRNLTLCRENHELLLELGTVHILKDMLRTVYQNISRNRESLSYYETQPTVIDDVKMEDIVEIVLSAFLKLAGNAKIRTLLKDSNIMNTFIQIMNKENENIQCIVAGIFCEFASDTDGSLTVKSIEDVPFLCYSLRSNNEGLATSGSESRLVPLPHRYEYTTATMGKIIQKVYISWDELLQSSTPSVIVELGDEESRGSVHSSGSRPTSNQGFDLQPMQDSDATPTPSTNCQ
;
A
#
# COMPACT_ATOMS: atom_id res chain seq x y z
N MET A 1 49.22 -8.73 32.23
CA MET A 1 48.52 -7.47 32.56
C MET A 1 47.06 -7.82 32.76
N ASP A 2 46.58 -7.62 33.96
CA ASP A 2 45.19 -7.77 34.39
C ASP A 2 44.27 -6.78 33.65
N GLY A 3 43.04 -7.22 33.34
CA GLY A 3 42.11 -6.50 32.46
C GLY A 3 41.70 -5.12 32.96
N HIS A 4 41.78 -4.87 34.28
CA HIS A 4 41.55 -3.54 34.87
C HIS A 4 42.63 -2.53 34.49
N SER A 5 43.89 -2.93 34.41
CA SER A 5 45.01 -2.01 34.14
C SER A 5 44.96 -1.43 32.72
N ILE A 6 44.48 -2.20 31.72
CA ILE A 6 44.40 -1.72 30.33
C ILE A 6 43.14 -0.87 30.10
N HIS A 7 42.00 -1.22 30.74
CA HIS A 7 40.82 -0.35 30.72
C HIS A 7 41.14 1.03 31.30
N TYR A 8 41.91 1.06 32.40
CA TYR A 8 42.40 2.29 33.02
C TYR A 8 43.31 3.13 32.07
N HIS A 9 44.13 2.49 31.23
CA HIS A 9 45.02 3.18 30.28
C HIS A 9 44.33 3.64 28.98
N VAL A 10 43.32 2.92 28.51
CA VAL A 10 42.57 3.28 27.29
C VAL A 10 41.59 4.43 27.55
N GLU A 11 40.95 4.50 28.72
CA GLU A 11 39.99 5.58 29.02
C GLU A 11 40.64 6.91 29.40
N ARG A 12 41.83 6.91 30.03
CA ARG A 12 42.47 8.15 30.50
C ARG A 12 43.43 8.81 29.52
N GLY A 13 43.50 8.35 28.27
CA GLY A 13 44.37 8.95 27.27
C GLY A 13 45.81 8.98 27.76
N ALA A 14 46.46 7.81 27.84
CA ALA A 14 47.89 7.73 28.10
C ALA A 14 48.66 8.49 27.00
N GLN A 15 48.91 9.78 27.26
CA GLN A 15 49.76 10.66 26.47
C GLN A 15 51.20 10.13 26.55
N GLY A 16 51.55 9.18 25.68
CA GLY A 16 52.93 8.69 25.57
C GLY A 16 53.14 7.34 24.90
N ILE A 17 52.11 6.48 24.79
CA ILE A 17 52.25 5.17 24.13
C ILE A 17 51.28 5.11 22.94
N LYS A 18 51.78 5.30 21.72
CA LYS A 18 51.07 4.90 20.49
C LYS A 18 51.06 3.37 20.43
N LEU A 19 50.12 2.74 21.14
CA LEU A 19 49.83 1.32 20.95
C LEU A 19 49.44 1.10 19.49
N ASN A 20 50.12 0.18 18.80
CA ASN A 20 49.75 -0.24 17.46
C ASN A 20 48.49 -1.11 17.54
N THR A 21 47.34 -0.45 17.69
CA THR A 21 46.03 -1.08 17.90
C THR A 21 45.64 -2.05 16.77
N PRO A 22 45.98 -1.81 15.47
CA PRO A 22 45.82 -2.82 14.42
C PRO A 22 46.62 -4.10 14.68
N ALA A 23 47.92 -4.01 14.98
CA ALA A 23 48.74 -5.21 15.22
C ALA A 23 48.23 -6.03 16.43
N ILE A 24 47.76 -5.34 17.48
CA ILE A 24 47.12 -5.97 18.64
C ILE A 24 45.84 -6.68 18.21
N ALA A 25 44.98 -6.05 17.41
CA ALA A 25 43.74 -6.67 16.94
C ALA A 25 43.99 -7.95 16.12
N ALA A 26 44.99 -7.94 15.23
CA ALA A 26 45.40 -9.13 14.49
C ALA A 26 45.87 -10.26 15.42
N ALA A 27 46.70 -9.94 16.42
CA ALA A 27 47.15 -10.91 17.41
C ALA A 27 45.99 -11.48 18.26
N LEU A 28 45.04 -10.65 18.68
CA LEU A 28 43.84 -11.10 19.41
C LEU A 28 42.99 -12.04 18.55
N VAL A 29 42.82 -11.75 17.25
CA VAL A 29 42.14 -12.65 16.32
C VAL A 29 42.86 -13.99 16.21
N ASP A 30 44.19 -13.99 16.14
CA ASP A 30 44.97 -15.23 16.08
C ASP A 30 44.91 -16.04 17.38
N ILE A 31 44.84 -15.38 18.53
CA ILE A 31 44.56 -16.02 19.83
C ILE A 31 43.19 -16.71 19.77
N LEU A 32 42.14 -16.02 19.33
CA LEU A 32 40.78 -16.59 19.23
C LEU A 32 40.68 -17.78 18.25
N LYS A 33 41.55 -17.86 17.24
CA LYS A 33 41.59 -19.01 16.32
C LYS A 33 42.13 -20.29 16.98
N ARG A 34 43.07 -20.15 17.90
CA ARG A 34 43.86 -21.28 18.46
C ARG A 34 43.43 -21.65 19.88
N ASN A 35 42.95 -20.68 20.65
CA ASN A 35 42.64 -20.83 22.06
C ASN A 35 41.28 -21.54 22.26
N ARG A 36 41.22 -22.42 23.26
CA ARG A 36 39.99 -23.12 23.69
C ARG A 36 39.61 -22.84 25.15
N ASP A 37 40.42 -22.05 25.85
CA ASP A 37 40.16 -21.62 27.22
C ASP A 37 39.05 -20.56 27.24
N LEU A 38 38.08 -20.75 28.14
CA LEU A 38 36.85 -19.96 28.15
C LEU A 38 37.12 -18.53 28.62
N GLU A 39 37.93 -18.36 29.68
CA GLU A 39 38.23 -17.03 30.25
C GLU A 39 39.12 -16.21 29.31
N THR A 40 40.13 -16.84 28.69
CA THR A 40 40.94 -16.20 27.65
C THR A 40 40.08 -15.78 26.48
N THR A 41 39.17 -16.65 26.01
CA THR A 41 38.25 -16.34 24.91
C THR A 41 37.37 -15.14 25.25
N LYS A 42 36.81 -15.10 26.46
CA LYS A 42 36.00 -13.97 26.95
C LYS A 42 36.75 -12.66 26.95
N HIS A 43 37.91 -12.61 27.63
CA HIS A 43 38.69 -11.37 27.75
C HIS A 43 39.22 -10.90 26.40
N THR A 44 39.66 -11.83 25.56
CA THR A 44 40.15 -11.52 24.20
C THR A 44 39.02 -10.96 23.33
N THR A 45 37.81 -11.53 23.40
CA THR A 45 36.65 -11.05 22.63
C THR A 45 36.17 -9.69 23.13
N GLU A 46 36.17 -9.48 24.46
CA GLU A 46 35.85 -8.20 25.09
C GLU A 46 36.82 -7.10 24.65
N TRP A 47 38.12 -7.37 24.67
CA TRP A 47 39.14 -6.42 24.23
C TRP A 47 38.98 -6.09 22.75
N LEU A 48 38.76 -7.10 21.91
CA LEU A 48 38.51 -6.90 20.49
C LEU A 48 37.27 -6.02 20.27
N GLN A 49 36.21 -6.21 21.06
CA GLN A 49 35.02 -5.36 21.03
C GLN A 49 35.35 -3.92 21.39
N CYS A 50 36.11 -3.68 22.47
CA CYS A 50 36.49 -2.32 22.89
C CYS A 50 37.30 -1.58 21.81
N LEU A 51 38.23 -2.28 21.16
CA LEU A 51 39.09 -1.72 20.11
C LEU A 51 38.34 -1.50 18.78
N SER A 52 37.28 -2.25 18.50
CA SER A 52 36.51 -2.22 17.24
C SER A 52 35.70 -0.94 16.98
N ARG A 53 36.01 0.17 17.66
CA ARG A 53 35.49 1.51 17.34
C ARG A 53 36.40 2.27 16.38
N ASP A 54 37.66 1.84 16.26
CA ASP A 54 38.67 2.43 15.38
C ASP A 54 38.60 1.78 13.98
N PRO A 55 38.42 2.56 12.89
CA PRO A 55 38.44 2.04 11.52
C PRO A 55 39.70 1.23 11.17
N ALA A 56 40.87 1.60 11.68
CA ALA A 56 42.10 0.86 11.42
C ALA A 56 42.09 -0.54 12.08
N VAL A 57 41.46 -0.65 13.24
CA VAL A 57 41.23 -1.94 13.92
C VAL A 57 40.22 -2.77 13.15
N LEU A 58 39.13 -2.18 12.66
CA LEU A 58 38.13 -2.90 11.86
C LEU A 58 38.74 -3.51 10.60
N LEU A 59 39.58 -2.74 9.89
CA LEU A 59 40.32 -3.21 8.73
C LEU A 59 41.27 -4.37 9.10
N SER A 60 41.98 -4.24 10.22
CA SER A 60 42.86 -5.31 10.71
C SER A 60 42.10 -6.60 11.03
N ILE A 61 40.97 -6.51 11.75
CA ILE A 61 40.12 -7.69 12.04
C ILE A 61 39.66 -8.36 10.74
N TYR A 62 39.28 -7.57 9.73
CA TYR A 62 38.87 -8.06 8.42
C TYR A 62 40.01 -8.77 7.69
N GLN A 63 41.18 -8.12 7.57
CA GLN A 63 42.36 -8.66 6.89
C GLN A 63 42.92 -9.92 7.59
N SER A 64 42.84 -9.99 8.91
CA SER A 64 43.23 -11.16 9.69
C SER A 64 42.20 -12.30 9.65
N ASN A 65 41.17 -12.23 8.78
CA ASN A 65 40.10 -13.21 8.67
C ASN A 65 39.38 -13.46 10.01
N GLY A 66 39.12 -12.39 10.77
CA GLY A 66 38.46 -12.44 12.07
C GLY A 66 36.95 -12.66 12.00
N ILE A 67 36.30 -12.31 10.88
CA ILE A 67 34.83 -12.44 10.74
C ILE A 67 34.34 -13.89 10.93
N PRO A 68 34.90 -14.92 10.26
CA PRO A 68 34.48 -16.30 10.49
C PRO A 68 34.67 -16.76 11.95
N VAL A 69 35.72 -16.25 12.62
CA VAL A 69 35.99 -16.54 14.04
C VAL A 69 34.89 -15.93 14.91
N LEU A 70 34.58 -14.65 14.72
CA LEU A 70 33.51 -13.96 15.44
C LEU A 70 32.14 -14.59 15.19
N VAL A 71 31.86 -15.01 13.96
CA VAL A 71 30.62 -15.71 13.61
C VAL A 71 30.54 -17.08 14.30
N LYS A 72 31.66 -17.80 14.44
CA LYS A 72 31.70 -19.03 15.24
C LYS A 72 31.41 -18.76 16.73
N LEU A 73 31.96 -17.66 17.27
CA LEU A 73 31.78 -17.26 18.67
C LEU A 73 30.35 -16.83 19.02
N LEU A 74 29.48 -16.56 18.04
CA LEU A 74 28.04 -16.34 18.29
C LEU A 74 27.35 -17.54 18.96
N ASN A 75 27.90 -18.74 18.81
CA ASN A 75 27.40 -19.96 19.46
C ASN A 75 28.23 -20.34 20.70
N ALA A 76 29.02 -19.42 21.27
CA ALA A 76 29.79 -19.72 22.47
C ALA A 76 28.84 -20.06 23.65
N PRO A 77 29.22 -21.02 24.51
CA PRO A 77 28.39 -21.42 25.64
C PRO A 77 28.22 -20.29 26.67
N GLN A 78 29.21 -19.40 26.77
CA GLN A 78 29.15 -18.23 27.63
C GLN A 78 28.56 -17.04 26.89
N GLU A 79 27.39 -16.58 27.34
CA GLU A 79 26.64 -15.50 26.68
C GLU A 79 27.45 -14.21 26.52
N SER A 80 28.32 -13.86 27.47
CA SER A 80 29.18 -12.68 27.36
C SER A 80 30.09 -12.72 26.14
N VAL A 81 30.62 -13.90 25.79
CA VAL A 81 31.45 -14.08 24.58
C VAL A 81 30.61 -13.83 23.33
N SER A 82 29.44 -14.46 23.24
CA SER A 82 28.51 -14.30 22.11
C SER A 82 28.04 -12.85 21.96
N PHE A 83 27.80 -12.16 23.08
CA PHE A 83 27.42 -10.76 23.13
C PHE A 83 28.54 -9.83 22.63
N TYR A 84 29.77 -10.00 23.11
CA TYR A 84 30.92 -9.22 22.64
C TYR A 84 31.22 -9.50 21.16
N ALA A 85 31.15 -10.76 20.73
CA ALA A 85 31.31 -11.13 19.33
C ALA A 85 30.26 -10.44 18.44
N ALA A 86 28.99 -10.42 18.85
CA ALA A 86 27.92 -9.74 18.12
C ALA A 86 28.13 -8.21 18.05
N LYS A 87 28.61 -7.57 19.13
CA LYS A 87 28.94 -6.14 19.12
C LYS A 87 30.11 -5.83 18.18
N THR A 88 31.16 -6.65 18.18
CA THR A 88 32.28 -6.51 17.24
C THR A 88 31.82 -6.68 15.79
N LEU A 89 30.98 -7.69 15.51
CA LEU A 89 30.36 -7.88 14.20
C LEU A 89 29.51 -6.69 13.79
N ARG A 90 28.71 -6.13 14.70
CA ARG A 90 27.92 -4.91 14.44
C ARG A 90 28.80 -3.75 13.98
N ASN A 91 29.93 -3.52 14.66
CA ASN A 91 30.85 -2.45 14.29
C ASN A 91 31.49 -2.69 12.91
N LEU A 92 31.87 -3.94 12.61
CA LEU A 92 32.35 -4.32 11.27
C LEU A 92 31.29 -4.10 10.17
N LEU A 93 30.02 -4.41 10.45
CA LEU A 93 28.92 -4.22 9.49
C LEU A 93 28.62 -2.74 9.20
N LEU A 94 28.94 -1.85 10.15
CA LEU A 94 28.79 -0.41 10.02
C LEU A 94 30.01 0.25 9.35
N GLY A 95 31.21 -0.15 9.73
CA GLY A 95 32.43 0.61 9.45
C GLY A 95 33.44 -0.05 8.50
N GLN A 96 33.24 -1.30 8.09
CA GLN A 96 34.21 -2.02 7.23
C GLN A 96 33.55 -2.60 5.98
N GLU A 97 33.98 -2.09 4.82
CA GLU A 97 33.56 -2.58 3.52
C GLU A 97 33.93 -4.07 3.34
N GLY A 98 33.09 -4.82 2.63
CA GLY A 98 33.22 -6.26 2.47
C GLY A 98 32.70 -7.09 3.66
N SER A 99 32.59 -6.52 4.86
CA SER A 99 32.18 -7.27 6.07
C SER A 99 30.80 -7.91 5.94
N LYS A 100 29.83 -7.22 5.31
CA LYS A 100 28.48 -7.76 5.10
C LYS A 100 28.51 -9.08 4.32
N ALA A 101 29.30 -9.13 3.24
CA ALA A 101 29.45 -10.34 2.43
C ALA A 101 30.20 -11.44 3.20
N ALA A 102 31.26 -11.09 3.92
CA ALA A 102 32.04 -12.04 4.73
C ALA A 102 31.20 -12.67 5.85
N VAL A 103 30.35 -11.89 6.54
CA VAL A 103 29.43 -12.40 7.57
C VAL A 103 28.41 -13.36 6.97
N CYS A 104 27.85 -13.04 5.79
CA CYS A 104 26.92 -13.93 5.09
C CYS A 104 27.60 -15.25 4.70
N LYS A 105 28.80 -15.18 4.09
CA LYS A 105 29.58 -16.36 3.70
C LYS A 105 29.94 -17.25 4.89
N ALA A 106 30.15 -16.68 6.06
CA ALA A 106 30.43 -17.42 7.30
C ALA A 106 29.17 -18.03 7.96
N GLY A 107 27.97 -17.87 7.38
CA GLY A 107 26.72 -18.36 7.97
C GLY A 107 26.22 -17.52 9.14
N GLY A 108 26.59 -16.24 9.19
CA GLY A 108 26.25 -15.34 10.31
C GLY A 108 24.76 -15.08 10.44
N LEU A 109 24.01 -15.02 9.32
CA LEU A 109 22.57 -14.77 9.33
C LEU A 109 21.80 -15.86 10.10
N GLN A 110 22.03 -17.14 9.78
CA GLN A 110 21.35 -18.27 10.41
C GLN A 110 21.64 -18.30 11.91
N LYS A 111 22.90 -18.06 12.31
CA LYS A 111 23.29 -18.00 13.73
C LYS A 111 22.61 -16.84 14.45
N MET A 112 22.57 -15.65 13.83
CA MET A 112 21.89 -14.48 14.39
C MET A 112 20.39 -14.72 14.56
N VAL A 113 19.73 -15.38 13.59
CA VAL A 113 18.31 -15.74 13.71
C VAL A 113 18.09 -16.74 14.86
N MET A 114 18.96 -17.74 15.01
CA MET A 114 18.88 -18.70 16.12
C MET A 114 19.00 -18.01 17.50
N ILE A 115 19.84 -16.97 17.60
CA ILE A 115 19.98 -16.19 18.85
C ILE A 115 18.70 -15.43 19.21
N LEU A 116 17.80 -15.14 18.26
CA LEU A 116 16.53 -14.45 18.56
C LEU A 116 15.65 -15.20 19.57
N LYS A 117 15.90 -16.49 19.78
CA LYS A 117 15.24 -17.33 20.80
C LYS A 117 15.71 -17.08 22.24
N ASN A 118 16.78 -16.31 22.43
CA ASN A 118 17.26 -15.90 23.75
C ASN A 118 16.30 -14.86 24.38
N ASN A 119 16.48 -14.57 25.67
CA ASN A 119 15.70 -13.63 26.46
C ASN A 119 16.48 -12.37 26.89
N ASN A 120 17.79 -12.29 26.65
CA ASN A 120 18.57 -11.10 26.97
C ASN A 120 18.27 -9.93 25.99
N GLU A 121 17.47 -8.97 26.42
CA GLU A 121 17.03 -7.84 25.59
C GLU A 121 18.18 -7.00 25.01
N LYS A 122 19.28 -6.81 25.78
CA LYS A 122 20.45 -6.07 25.30
C LYS A 122 21.15 -6.83 24.18
N PHE A 123 21.25 -8.15 24.31
CA PHE A 123 21.84 -9.00 23.29
C PHE A 123 20.97 -9.05 22.03
N LEU A 124 19.67 -9.25 22.19
CA LEU A 124 18.71 -9.23 21.09
C LEU A 124 18.72 -7.89 20.34
N SER A 125 18.91 -6.76 21.04
CA SER A 125 18.99 -5.43 20.41
C SER A 125 20.18 -5.33 19.45
N VAL A 126 21.34 -5.86 19.84
CA VAL A 126 22.54 -5.89 18.98
C VAL A 126 22.32 -6.81 17.78
N VAL A 127 21.76 -7.99 18.02
CA VAL A 127 21.54 -9.02 16.98
C VAL A 127 20.52 -8.56 15.94
N THR A 128 19.41 -7.96 16.39
CA THR A 128 18.39 -7.41 15.48
C THR A 128 18.94 -6.25 14.66
N ASP A 129 19.81 -5.39 15.21
CA ASP A 129 20.47 -4.34 14.43
C ASP A 129 21.43 -4.94 13.37
N CYS A 130 22.19 -6.00 13.71
CA CYS A 130 23.00 -6.74 12.74
C CYS A 130 22.15 -7.34 11.60
N LEU A 131 21.03 -7.99 11.93
CA LEU A 131 20.10 -8.54 10.94
C LEU A 131 19.53 -7.46 10.01
N MET A 132 19.21 -6.29 10.55
CA MET A 132 18.75 -5.14 9.77
C MET A 132 19.83 -4.69 8.77
N LEU A 133 21.08 -4.51 9.22
CA LEU A 133 22.20 -4.10 8.37
C LEU A 133 22.49 -5.10 7.24
N LEU A 134 22.33 -6.39 7.52
CA LEU A 134 22.55 -7.47 6.56
C LEU A 134 21.38 -7.64 5.58
N ALA A 135 20.14 -7.42 6.00
CA ALA A 135 18.95 -7.58 5.16
C ALA A 135 18.69 -6.36 4.24
N TYR A 136 19.17 -5.18 4.63
CA TYR A 136 18.92 -3.93 3.90
C TYR A 136 19.48 -3.98 2.47
N LYS A 137 18.62 -3.75 1.48
CA LYS A 137 18.93 -3.82 0.04
C LYS A 137 19.60 -5.15 -0.40
N LYS A 138 19.33 -6.27 0.30
CA LYS A 138 19.88 -7.60 -0.01
C LYS A 138 18.78 -8.68 -0.07
N PRO A 139 18.17 -8.95 -1.24
CA PRO A 139 17.03 -9.87 -1.34
C PRO A 139 17.38 -11.31 -0.90
N GLU A 140 18.55 -11.82 -1.27
CA GLU A 140 19.04 -13.15 -0.87
C GLU A 140 19.09 -13.31 0.65
N ASN A 141 19.61 -12.29 1.35
CA ASN A 141 19.70 -12.31 2.81
C ASN A 141 18.32 -12.34 3.48
N LYS A 142 17.32 -11.67 2.88
CA LYS A 142 15.94 -11.74 3.37
C LYS A 142 15.37 -13.15 3.25
N LEU A 143 15.72 -13.89 2.20
CA LEU A 143 15.29 -15.29 2.03
C LEU A 143 15.97 -16.22 3.04
N ILE A 144 17.25 -16.00 3.34
CA ILE A 144 17.95 -16.77 4.40
C ILE A 144 17.28 -16.56 5.76
N ILE A 145 16.92 -15.30 6.09
CA ILE A 145 16.20 -14.99 7.34
C ILE A 145 14.84 -15.68 7.37
N PHE A 146 14.11 -15.66 6.25
CA PHE A 146 12.84 -16.37 6.10
C PHE A 146 12.99 -17.88 6.33
N SER A 147 13.93 -18.54 5.63
CA SER A 147 14.18 -19.98 5.76
C SER A 147 14.70 -20.40 7.14
N SER A 148 15.16 -19.45 7.95
CA SER A 148 15.61 -19.68 9.33
C SER A 148 14.52 -19.39 10.38
N ASP A 149 13.27 -19.20 9.96
CA ASP A 149 12.13 -18.84 10.81
C ASP A 149 12.26 -17.47 11.53
N GLY A 150 13.03 -16.55 10.92
CA GLY A 150 13.23 -15.21 11.45
C GLY A 150 11.94 -14.40 11.63
N PRO A 151 10.97 -14.40 10.69
CA PRO A 151 9.71 -13.68 10.85
C PRO A 151 8.97 -14.00 12.15
N ALA A 152 8.82 -15.29 12.50
CA ALA A 152 8.10 -15.69 13.70
C ALA A 152 8.78 -15.19 14.98
N GLU A 153 10.11 -15.34 15.07
CA GLU A 153 10.88 -14.88 16.24
C GLU A 153 10.87 -13.36 16.40
N LEU A 154 10.97 -12.61 15.28
CA LEU A 154 10.88 -11.14 15.32
C LEU A 154 9.49 -10.68 15.77
N VAL A 155 8.42 -11.36 15.32
CA VAL A 155 7.06 -11.08 15.79
C VAL A 155 6.92 -11.40 17.29
N ARG A 156 7.41 -12.56 17.75
CA ARG A 156 7.45 -12.94 19.18
C ARG A 156 8.13 -11.86 20.02
N ILE A 157 9.25 -11.30 19.56
CA ILE A 157 9.95 -10.21 20.25
C ILE A 157 9.05 -8.98 20.40
N MET A 158 8.37 -8.57 19.31
CA MET A 158 7.42 -7.45 19.35
C MET A 158 6.24 -7.72 20.30
N GLU A 159 5.84 -8.97 20.52
CA GLU A 159 4.76 -9.30 21.44
C GLU A 159 5.17 -9.39 22.90
N THR A 160 6.41 -9.81 23.16
CA THR A 160 6.87 -10.21 24.49
C THR A 160 7.50 -9.06 25.27
N TYR A 161 8.37 -8.27 24.62
CA TYR A 161 9.26 -7.35 25.31
C TYR A 161 8.74 -5.91 25.34
N ARG A 162 9.30 -5.11 26.26
CA ARG A 162 8.97 -3.68 26.42
C ARG A 162 10.17 -2.76 26.25
N CYS A 163 11.39 -3.28 26.18
CA CYS A 163 12.58 -2.47 25.96
C CYS A 163 12.52 -1.72 24.63
N GLN A 164 12.58 -0.39 24.72
CA GLN A 164 12.39 0.50 23.58
C GLN A 164 13.45 0.28 22.49
N THR A 165 14.71 0.07 22.87
CA THR A 165 15.80 -0.16 21.91
C THR A 165 15.58 -1.45 21.14
N LEU A 166 15.21 -2.54 21.83
CA LEU A 166 14.93 -3.83 21.21
C LEU A 166 13.73 -3.76 20.26
N LEU A 167 12.62 -3.17 20.71
CA LEU A 167 11.43 -3.02 19.88
C LEU A 167 11.72 -2.19 18.63
N TRP A 168 12.51 -1.11 18.79
CA TRP A 168 12.88 -0.25 17.67
C TRP A 168 13.77 -0.97 16.64
N THR A 169 14.82 -1.67 17.07
CA THR A 169 15.68 -2.42 16.14
C THR A 169 14.91 -3.56 15.48
N THR A 170 14.06 -4.28 16.22
CA THR A 170 13.19 -5.35 15.70
C THR A 170 12.22 -4.83 14.65
N ALA A 171 11.53 -3.70 14.92
CA ALA A 171 10.64 -3.06 13.96
C ALA A 171 11.37 -2.64 12.67
N ARG A 172 12.64 -2.23 12.74
CA ARG A 172 13.46 -1.93 11.55
C ARG A 172 13.76 -3.19 10.74
N VAL A 173 14.02 -4.32 11.37
CA VAL A 173 14.19 -5.60 10.65
C VAL A 173 12.89 -5.96 9.94
N LEU A 174 11.76 -5.98 10.67
CA LEU A 174 10.44 -6.29 10.11
C LEU A 174 10.07 -5.36 8.94
N ARG A 175 10.39 -4.06 9.03
CA ARG A 175 10.22 -3.11 7.92
C ARG A 175 10.98 -3.55 6.67
N VAL A 176 12.26 -3.90 6.79
CA VAL A 176 13.07 -4.34 5.65
C VAL A 176 12.57 -5.67 5.06
N LEU A 177 12.14 -6.60 5.92
CA LEU A 177 11.62 -7.90 5.53
C LEU A 177 10.23 -7.80 4.88
N SER A 178 9.34 -6.92 5.35
CA SER A 178 7.98 -6.74 4.83
C SER A 178 7.92 -6.35 3.35
N ALA A 179 9.01 -5.81 2.80
CA ALA A 179 9.15 -5.51 1.37
C ALA A 179 9.47 -6.74 0.49
N CYS A 180 9.60 -7.94 1.08
CA CYS A 180 9.83 -9.21 0.37
C CYS A 180 8.59 -10.10 0.51
N SER A 181 8.05 -10.60 -0.61
CA SER A 181 6.78 -11.34 -0.64
C SER A 181 6.75 -12.58 0.26
N SER A 182 7.84 -13.35 0.35
CA SER A 182 7.91 -14.53 1.24
C SER A 182 7.86 -14.13 2.72
N ASN A 183 8.67 -13.14 3.10
CA ASN A 183 8.67 -12.61 4.46
C ASN A 183 7.37 -11.90 4.82
N LYS A 184 6.77 -11.14 3.89
CA LYS A 184 5.47 -10.46 4.09
C LYS A 184 4.41 -11.46 4.55
N ARG A 185 4.24 -12.56 3.82
CA ARG A 185 3.29 -13.62 4.17
C ARG A 185 3.62 -14.27 5.51
N ALA A 186 4.89 -14.56 5.77
CA ALA A 186 5.33 -15.16 7.04
C ALA A 186 5.08 -14.25 8.25
N ILE A 187 5.37 -12.94 8.12
CA ILE A 187 5.11 -11.95 9.18
C ILE A 187 3.61 -11.86 9.47
N ILE A 188 2.75 -11.86 8.43
CA ILE A 188 1.29 -11.84 8.62
C ILE A 188 0.82 -13.13 9.29
N ALA A 189 1.28 -14.29 8.82
CA ALA A 189 0.92 -15.60 9.37
C ALA A 189 1.33 -15.74 10.85
N ALA A 190 2.45 -15.14 11.24
CA ALA A 190 2.92 -15.11 12.63
C ALA A 190 2.16 -14.11 13.53
N GLY A 191 1.15 -13.38 13.03
CA GLY A 191 0.42 -12.37 13.81
C GLY A 191 1.12 -11.00 13.88
N GLY A 192 2.02 -10.72 12.93
CA GLY A 192 2.83 -9.50 12.93
C GLY A 192 2.01 -8.21 12.83
N VAL A 193 0.84 -8.23 12.19
CA VAL A 193 -0.06 -7.06 12.11
C VAL A 193 -0.52 -6.65 13.52
N GLN A 194 -0.98 -7.62 14.32
CA GLN A 194 -1.45 -7.42 15.68
C GLN A 194 -0.30 -7.05 16.61
N ALA A 195 0.85 -7.73 16.47
CA ALA A 195 2.04 -7.43 17.25
C ALA A 195 2.54 -5.99 17.06
N LEU A 196 2.58 -5.50 15.82
CA LEU A 196 2.95 -4.12 15.50
C LEU A 196 1.90 -3.12 16.00
N ALA A 197 0.62 -3.46 15.92
CA ALA A 197 -0.48 -2.60 16.37
C ALA A 197 -0.38 -2.24 17.86
N LYS A 198 0.11 -3.16 18.70
CA LYS A 198 0.31 -2.95 20.15
C LYS A 198 1.24 -1.76 20.48
N HIS A 199 2.08 -1.33 19.53
CA HIS A 199 3.10 -0.29 19.75
C HIS A 199 2.74 1.07 19.15
N LEU A 200 1.55 1.24 18.58
CA LEU A 200 1.10 2.50 17.98
C LEU A 200 0.84 3.62 19.01
N ASP A 201 0.82 3.26 20.29
CA ASP A 201 0.63 4.15 21.45
C ASP A 201 1.93 4.48 22.18
N ASN A 202 3.06 3.97 21.67
CA ASN A 202 4.35 4.15 22.33
C ASN A 202 4.80 5.62 22.29
N ARG A 203 5.43 6.09 23.38
CA ARG A 203 6.02 7.44 23.46
C ARG A 203 7.11 7.68 22.42
N SER A 204 7.77 6.61 21.98
CA SER A 204 8.82 6.64 20.96
C SER A 204 8.24 6.77 19.55
N GLN A 205 8.26 8.00 19.02
CA GLN A 205 7.84 8.28 17.64
C GLN A 205 8.63 7.46 16.62
N LYS A 206 9.94 7.25 16.84
CA LYS A 206 10.79 6.42 15.97
C LYS A 206 10.29 4.97 15.90
N LEU A 207 9.79 4.40 17.00
CA LEU A 207 9.18 3.07 17.00
C LEU A 207 7.84 3.07 16.27
N VAL A 208 6.95 4.01 16.60
CA VAL A 208 5.62 4.12 15.98
C VAL A 208 5.73 4.22 14.46
N VAL A 209 6.62 5.08 13.96
CA VAL A 209 6.85 5.26 12.53
C VAL A 209 7.37 3.98 11.86
N ASN A 210 8.28 3.24 12.49
CA ASN A 210 8.74 1.95 11.93
C ASN A 210 7.63 0.89 11.95
N CYS A 211 6.77 0.89 12.97
CA CYS A 211 5.60 0.01 12.99
C CYS A 211 4.63 0.36 11.86
N LEU A 212 4.34 1.64 11.64
CA LEU A 212 3.46 2.10 10.56
C LEU A 212 4.02 1.83 9.17
N TRP A 213 5.32 2.05 8.93
CA TRP A 213 5.95 1.66 7.66
C TRP A 213 5.82 0.17 7.40
N THR A 214 6.02 -0.65 8.44
CA THR A 214 5.88 -2.10 8.33
C THR A 214 4.43 -2.47 8.04
N LEU A 215 3.47 -1.97 8.83
CA LEU A 215 2.04 -2.20 8.64
C LEU A 215 1.58 -1.79 7.23
N ARG A 216 2.07 -0.67 6.71
CA ARG A 216 1.76 -0.24 5.34
C ARG A 216 2.22 -1.27 4.31
N ASN A 217 3.44 -1.80 4.45
CA ASN A 217 3.95 -2.85 3.57
C ASN A 217 3.21 -4.19 3.70
N LEU A 218 2.61 -4.48 4.85
CA LEU A 218 1.83 -5.70 5.07
C LEU A 218 0.36 -5.56 4.64
N SER A 219 -0.17 -4.35 4.64
CA SER A 219 -1.62 -4.07 4.58
C SER A 219 -2.32 -4.55 3.30
N ASP A 220 -1.64 -4.59 2.16
CA ASP A 220 -2.16 -5.13 0.89
C ASP A 220 -2.44 -6.64 0.95
N ALA A 221 -1.65 -7.38 1.74
CA ALA A 221 -1.81 -8.81 1.94
C ALA A 221 -2.56 -9.17 3.23
N ALA A 222 -2.79 -8.20 4.13
CA ALA A 222 -3.45 -8.39 5.41
C ALA A 222 -4.98 -8.13 5.36
N THR A 223 -5.55 -7.88 4.19
CA THR A 223 -6.98 -7.54 4.03
C THR A 223 -7.93 -8.60 4.56
N LYS A 224 -7.53 -9.88 4.63
CA LYS A 224 -8.34 -11.00 5.13
C LYS A 224 -8.17 -11.30 6.63
N GLN A 225 -7.38 -10.50 7.36
CA GLN A 225 -7.16 -10.71 8.79
C GLN A 225 -8.41 -10.33 9.60
N GLU A 226 -8.89 -11.23 10.47
CA GLU A 226 -10.12 -11.00 11.24
C GLU A 226 -9.90 -10.11 12.48
N ASN A 227 -8.72 -10.20 13.11
CA ASN A 227 -8.41 -9.54 14.37
C ASN A 227 -7.74 -8.17 14.17
N VAL A 228 -8.38 -7.29 13.40
CA VAL A 228 -7.83 -5.96 13.05
C VAL A 228 -8.68 -4.78 13.53
N ALA A 229 -9.82 -5.02 14.20
CA ALA A 229 -10.72 -3.95 14.63
C ALA A 229 -10.04 -2.89 15.52
N SER A 230 -9.26 -3.32 16.51
CA SER A 230 -8.50 -2.41 17.39
C SER A 230 -7.45 -1.60 16.63
N LEU A 231 -6.78 -2.22 15.65
CA LEU A 231 -5.84 -1.53 14.77
C LEU A 231 -6.57 -0.47 13.93
N LEU A 232 -7.69 -0.82 13.29
CA LEU A 232 -8.47 0.10 12.47
C LEU A 232 -8.94 1.32 13.27
N LYS A 233 -9.52 1.09 14.46
CA LYS A 233 -9.89 2.15 15.40
C LYS A 233 -8.70 3.07 15.71
N ARG A 234 -7.53 2.48 16.02
CA ARG A 234 -6.34 3.26 16.31
C ARG A 234 -5.84 4.06 15.11
N LEU A 235 -5.90 3.49 13.91
CA LEU A 235 -5.52 4.19 12.68
C LEU A 235 -6.41 5.40 12.45
N VAL A 236 -7.73 5.31 12.67
CA VAL A 236 -8.61 6.50 12.57
C VAL A 236 -8.17 7.62 13.52
N GLN A 237 -7.77 7.28 14.75
CA GLN A 237 -7.24 8.26 15.69
C GLN A 237 -5.90 8.88 15.21
N LEU A 238 -5.01 8.08 14.63
CA LEU A 238 -3.70 8.53 14.13
C LEU A 238 -3.78 9.46 12.92
N LEU A 239 -4.92 9.50 12.20
CA LEU A 239 -5.17 10.51 11.17
C LEU A 239 -5.15 11.94 11.76
N GLY A 240 -5.44 12.10 13.05
CA GLY A 240 -5.36 13.39 13.76
C GLY A 240 -3.95 13.80 14.19
N SER A 241 -2.90 13.03 13.86
CA SER A 241 -1.53 13.33 14.24
C SER A 241 -0.99 14.59 13.54
N ARG A 242 -0.11 15.33 14.22
CA ARG A 242 0.65 16.44 13.62
C ARG A 242 1.88 15.97 12.83
N HIS A 243 2.23 14.69 12.92
CA HIS A 243 3.40 14.14 12.25
C HIS A 243 3.05 13.63 10.85
N LYS A 244 3.52 14.32 9.80
CA LYS A 244 3.22 14.00 8.37
C LYS A 244 3.37 12.50 8.06
N ILE A 245 4.50 11.90 8.42
CA ILE A 245 4.77 10.48 8.13
C ILE A 245 3.72 9.55 8.76
N ILE A 246 3.24 9.85 9.97
CA ILE A 246 2.20 9.06 10.63
C ILE A 246 0.90 9.14 9.86
N VAL A 247 0.48 10.34 9.46
CA VAL A 247 -0.77 10.54 8.69
C VAL A 247 -0.69 9.85 7.33
N CYS A 248 0.41 10.03 6.59
CA CYS A 248 0.64 9.38 5.30
C CYS A 248 0.62 7.85 5.41
N CYS A 249 1.33 7.27 6.37
CA CYS A 249 1.31 5.82 6.56
C CYS A 249 -0.08 5.33 6.96
N THR A 250 -0.76 6.05 7.84
CA THR A 250 -2.10 5.71 8.33
C THR A 250 -3.12 5.71 7.19
N ALA A 251 -3.16 6.76 6.37
CA ALA A 251 -4.03 6.82 5.20
C ALA A 251 -3.73 5.70 4.19
N GLY A 252 -2.44 5.39 3.97
CA GLY A 252 -2.03 4.27 3.12
C GLY A 252 -2.48 2.90 3.65
N ILE A 253 -2.34 2.65 4.96
CA ILE A 253 -2.79 1.41 5.59
C ILE A 253 -4.32 1.28 5.47
N LEU A 254 -5.06 2.35 5.77
CA LEU A 254 -6.52 2.35 5.68
C LEU A 254 -7.01 2.12 4.24
N SER A 255 -6.36 2.72 3.26
CA SER A 255 -6.68 2.53 1.83
C SER A 255 -6.60 1.06 1.44
N ASN A 256 -5.49 0.38 1.80
CA ASN A 256 -5.31 -1.04 1.50
C ASN A 256 -6.29 -1.92 2.29
N MET A 257 -6.45 -1.68 3.59
CA MET A 257 -7.29 -2.51 4.47
C MET A 257 -8.79 -2.38 4.18
N THR A 258 -9.24 -1.28 3.58
CA THR A 258 -10.65 -1.08 3.18
C THR A 258 -10.95 -1.58 1.76
N CYS A 259 -9.92 -1.85 0.95
CA CYS A 259 -10.09 -2.36 -0.40
C CYS A 259 -10.76 -3.74 -0.37
N ASN A 260 -11.95 -3.84 -0.99
CA ASN A 260 -12.75 -5.07 -1.08
C ASN A 260 -12.98 -5.81 0.26
N ASN A 261 -13.07 -5.08 1.37
CA ASN A 261 -13.39 -5.66 2.67
C ASN A 261 -14.55 -4.91 3.35
N PRO A 262 -15.81 -5.41 3.28
CA PRO A 262 -16.97 -4.75 3.86
C PRO A 262 -16.90 -4.63 5.38
N ARG A 263 -16.33 -5.62 6.09
CA ARG A 263 -16.18 -5.59 7.55
C ARG A 263 -15.27 -4.44 8.00
N ASN A 264 -14.13 -4.27 7.35
CA ASN A 264 -13.20 -3.18 7.67
C ASN A 264 -13.80 -1.82 7.35
N LYS A 265 -14.57 -1.70 6.26
CA LYS A 265 -15.27 -0.46 5.90
C LYS A 265 -16.25 -0.04 7.00
N VAL A 266 -17.10 -0.97 7.45
CA VAL A 266 -18.07 -0.75 8.54
C VAL A 266 -17.36 -0.27 9.82
N ILE A 267 -16.28 -0.94 10.24
CA ILE A 267 -15.53 -0.54 11.44
C ILE A 267 -15.01 0.91 11.32
N ILE A 268 -14.47 1.28 10.16
CA ILE A 268 -13.94 2.63 9.95
C ILE A 268 -15.06 3.69 9.93
N CYS A 269 -16.22 3.39 9.34
CA CYS A 269 -17.38 4.27 9.38
C CYS A 269 -17.87 4.50 10.82
N GLN A 270 -18.03 3.43 11.61
CA GLN A 270 -18.45 3.50 13.02
C GLN A 270 -17.49 4.28 13.92
N GLU A 271 -16.20 4.32 13.59
CA GLU A 271 -15.18 5.08 14.33
C GLU A 271 -15.03 6.53 13.84
N ASN A 272 -16.02 7.08 13.11
CA ASN A 272 -16.00 8.43 12.51
C ASN A 272 -14.85 8.63 11.50
N GLY A 273 -14.48 7.57 10.78
CA GLY A 273 -13.39 7.59 9.80
C GLY A 273 -13.62 8.56 8.64
N ILE A 274 -14.87 8.77 8.22
CA ILE A 274 -15.22 9.71 7.15
C ILE A 274 -14.80 11.14 7.51
N GLY A 275 -15.24 11.63 8.67
CA GLY A 275 -14.88 12.97 9.15
C GLY A 275 -13.38 13.13 9.37
N ALA A 276 -12.70 12.09 9.89
CA ALA A 276 -11.25 12.10 10.07
C ALA A 276 -10.49 12.21 8.73
N LEU A 277 -10.90 11.45 7.70
CA LEU A 277 -10.30 11.50 6.37
C LEU A 277 -10.55 12.83 5.66
N VAL A 278 -11.77 13.37 5.74
CA VAL A 278 -12.10 14.70 5.19
C VAL A 278 -11.25 15.78 5.84
N LYS A 279 -11.09 15.74 7.17
CA LYS A 279 -10.21 16.66 7.91
C LYS A 279 -8.76 16.56 7.45
N VAL A 280 -8.24 15.35 7.23
CA VAL A 280 -6.89 15.15 6.68
C VAL A 280 -6.76 15.80 5.30
N ILE A 281 -7.73 15.61 4.41
CA ILE A 281 -7.72 16.21 3.06
C ILE A 281 -7.72 17.75 3.13
N LEU A 282 -8.54 18.32 4.01
CA LEU A 282 -8.59 19.77 4.23
C LEU A 282 -7.25 20.32 4.75
N MET A 283 -6.55 19.56 5.59
CA MET A 283 -5.26 19.96 6.19
C MET A 283 -4.04 19.69 5.30
N ALA A 284 -4.14 18.74 4.35
CA ALA A 284 -3.03 18.29 3.52
C ALA A 284 -2.60 19.30 2.43
N ARG A 285 -3.34 20.41 2.26
CA ARG A 285 -3.11 21.42 1.20
C ARG A 285 -3.15 20.77 -0.18
N ASN A 286 -1.98 20.51 -0.78
CA ASN A 286 -1.78 19.86 -2.09
C ASN A 286 -0.79 18.69 -2.02
N ASP A 287 -0.59 18.11 -0.83
CA ASP A 287 0.33 16.98 -0.63
C ASP A 287 -0.31 15.66 -1.10
N GLU A 288 -0.09 15.31 -2.37
CA GLU A 288 -0.67 14.10 -3.00
C GLU A 288 -0.32 12.81 -2.24
N GLU A 289 0.84 12.74 -1.55
CA GLU A 289 1.24 11.57 -0.75
C GLU A 289 0.27 11.27 0.41
N ILE A 290 -0.50 12.27 0.82
CA ILE A 290 -1.54 12.15 1.86
C ILE A 290 -2.92 12.12 1.22
N ILE A 291 -3.16 13.01 0.25
CA ILE A 291 -4.49 13.20 -0.35
C ILE A 291 -4.91 11.96 -1.12
N GLU A 292 -4.05 11.38 -1.97
CA GLU A 292 -4.42 10.25 -2.82
C GLU A 292 -4.84 9.01 -1.99
N PRO A 293 -4.09 8.55 -0.98
CA PRO A 293 -4.53 7.45 -0.13
C PRO A 293 -5.80 7.77 0.68
N ALA A 294 -5.97 9.02 1.14
CA ALA A 294 -7.17 9.42 1.86
C ALA A 294 -8.42 9.40 0.96
N ILE A 295 -8.30 9.88 -0.28
CA ILE A 295 -9.36 9.83 -1.30
C ILE A 295 -9.68 8.38 -1.67
N CYS A 296 -8.66 7.53 -1.88
CA CYS A 296 -8.88 6.10 -2.14
C CYS A 296 -9.63 5.42 -0.98
N THR A 297 -9.29 5.75 0.26
CA THR A 297 -10.00 5.23 1.44
C THR A 297 -11.46 5.69 1.43
N LEU A 298 -11.74 6.98 1.25
CA LEU A 298 -13.12 7.49 1.14
C LEU A 298 -13.89 6.82 -0.02
N ARG A 299 -13.23 6.59 -1.16
CA ARG A 299 -13.82 5.88 -2.30
C ARG A 299 -14.22 4.46 -1.91
N HIS A 300 -13.39 3.74 -1.16
CA HIS A 300 -13.74 2.39 -0.69
C HIS A 300 -14.88 2.41 0.32
N LEU A 301 -14.89 3.39 1.24
CA LEU A 301 -15.89 3.54 2.29
C LEU A 301 -17.26 4.02 1.78
N THR A 302 -17.35 4.50 0.55
CA THR A 302 -18.61 5.02 -0.04
C THR A 302 -19.31 4.01 -0.94
N CYS A 303 -18.87 2.74 -0.97
CA CYS A 303 -19.51 1.69 -1.77
C CYS A 303 -19.36 0.27 -1.22
N ARG A 304 -20.28 -0.62 -1.58
CA ARG A 304 -20.19 -2.08 -1.36
C ARG A 304 -20.03 -2.50 0.11
N HIS A 305 -20.86 -1.93 0.98
CA HIS A 305 -21.07 -2.35 2.38
C HIS A 305 -22.33 -1.68 2.97
N PRO A 306 -22.90 -2.18 4.08
CA PRO A 306 -24.17 -1.68 4.63
C PRO A 306 -24.20 -0.20 5.03
N GLU A 307 -23.07 0.40 5.40
CA GLU A 307 -23.00 1.81 5.83
C GLU A 307 -22.59 2.75 4.69
N ALA A 308 -22.59 2.29 3.44
CA ALA A 308 -22.10 3.07 2.30
C ALA A 308 -22.93 4.34 2.06
N GLU A 309 -24.26 4.28 2.17
CA GLU A 309 -25.14 5.43 2.00
C GLU A 309 -24.94 6.47 3.11
N THR A 310 -24.77 6.02 4.36
CA THR A 310 -24.41 6.89 5.49
C THR A 310 -23.07 7.56 5.23
N ALA A 311 -22.06 6.80 4.80
CA ALA A 311 -20.74 7.35 4.46
C ALA A 311 -20.80 8.39 3.32
N GLN A 312 -21.64 8.17 2.30
CA GLN A 312 -21.85 9.14 1.21
C GLN A 312 -22.45 10.45 1.73
N ASN A 313 -23.39 10.38 2.66
CA ASN A 313 -23.97 11.55 3.33
C ASN A 313 -22.95 12.23 4.24
N ASP A 314 -22.19 11.48 5.02
CA ASP A 314 -21.18 12.01 5.95
C ASP A 314 -20.08 12.79 5.23
N VAL A 315 -19.66 12.35 4.02
CA VAL A 315 -18.71 13.12 3.21
C VAL A 315 -19.27 14.51 2.91
N ARG A 316 -20.56 14.63 2.58
CA ARG A 316 -21.20 15.94 2.37
C ARG A 316 -21.34 16.73 3.67
N LEU A 317 -21.80 16.10 4.74
CA LEU A 317 -22.01 16.75 6.05
C LEU A 317 -20.71 17.27 6.67
N HIS A 318 -19.57 16.67 6.35
CA HIS A 318 -18.24 17.14 6.74
C HIS A 318 -17.59 18.13 5.75
N PHE A 319 -18.34 18.70 4.81
CA PHE A 319 -17.82 19.62 3.77
C PHE A 319 -16.77 18.98 2.84
N GLY A 320 -16.82 17.65 2.70
CA GLY A 320 -15.90 16.87 1.88
C GLY A 320 -16.07 17.12 0.39
N LEU A 321 -17.30 17.38 -0.10
CA LEU A 321 -17.55 17.66 -1.52
C LEU A 321 -16.76 18.88 -2.00
N GLN A 322 -16.80 19.98 -1.24
CA GLN A 322 -16.03 21.20 -1.50
C GLN A 322 -14.52 20.92 -1.44
N ALA A 323 -14.09 20.07 -0.51
CA ALA A 323 -12.69 19.72 -0.31
C ALA A 323 -12.10 18.90 -1.47
N ILE A 324 -12.90 18.03 -2.10
CA ILE A 324 -12.41 17.07 -3.10
C ILE A 324 -12.56 17.52 -4.56
N VAL A 325 -13.60 18.30 -4.90
CA VAL A 325 -13.89 18.68 -6.30
C VAL A 325 -12.74 19.49 -6.93
N LYS A 326 -12.02 20.28 -6.13
CA LYS A 326 -10.84 21.05 -6.58
C LYS A 326 -9.71 20.18 -7.15
N PHE A 327 -9.65 18.89 -6.80
CA PHE A 327 -8.63 17.97 -7.27
C PHE A 327 -8.95 17.31 -8.63
N LEU A 328 -10.13 17.57 -9.20
CA LEU A 328 -10.52 17.06 -10.53
C LEU A 328 -9.80 17.78 -11.69
N ASN A 329 -9.21 18.93 -11.44
CA ASN A 329 -8.58 19.76 -12.47
C ASN A 329 -7.04 19.70 -12.41
N PRO A 330 -6.34 20.00 -13.52
CA PRO A 330 -4.90 20.28 -13.51
C PRO A 330 -4.54 21.36 -12.47
N PRO A 331 -3.33 21.33 -11.89
CA PRO A 331 -2.16 20.54 -12.25
C PRO A 331 -2.04 19.15 -11.56
N ASN A 332 -3.11 18.64 -10.94
CA ASN A 332 -3.08 17.33 -10.28
C ASN A 332 -2.79 16.20 -11.28
N ARG A 333 -2.07 15.16 -10.85
CA ARG A 333 -1.74 14.02 -11.72
C ARG A 333 -2.92 13.06 -11.90
N TRP A 334 -2.91 12.29 -12.99
CA TRP A 334 -4.00 11.35 -13.30
C TRP A 334 -4.31 10.31 -12.22
N PRO A 335 -3.35 9.78 -11.44
CA PRO A 335 -3.66 8.86 -10.35
C PRO A 335 -4.60 9.48 -9.30
N LEU A 336 -4.31 10.71 -8.87
CA LEU A 336 -5.18 11.45 -7.96
C LEU A 336 -6.52 11.79 -8.62
N ILE A 337 -6.51 12.29 -9.86
CA ILE A 337 -7.75 12.61 -10.58
C ILE A 337 -8.64 11.37 -10.67
N LYS A 338 -8.12 10.21 -11.10
CA LYS A 338 -8.84 8.93 -11.15
C LYS A 338 -9.45 8.58 -9.79
N ALA A 339 -8.69 8.76 -8.71
CA ALA A 339 -9.18 8.51 -7.36
C ALA A 339 -10.36 9.40 -6.99
N VAL A 340 -10.27 10.69 -7.32
CA VAL A 340 -11.31 11.69 -7.07
C VAL A 340 -12.55 11.45 -7.93
N VAL A 341 -12.41 11.17 -9.23
CA VAL A 341 -13.56 10.83 -10.11
C VAL A 341 -14.25 9.58 -9.58
N GLY A 342 -13.49 8.55 -9.17
CA GLY A 342 -14.05 7.34 -8.58
C GLY A 342 -14.81 7.60 -7.27
N LEU A 343 -14.30 8.49 -6.41
CA LEU A 343 -15.01 8.92 -5.20
C LEU A 343 -16.29 9.69 -5.57
N VAL A 344 -16.20 10.68 -6.47
CA VAL A 344 -17.36 11.45 -6.95
C VAL A 344 -18.44 10.52 -7.49
N ARG A 345 -18.09 9.53 -8.34
CA ARG A 345 -19.02 8.52 -8.84
C ARG A 345 -19.76 7.77 -7.73
N ASN A 346 -19.10 7.48 -6.61
CA ASN A 346 -19.77 6.84 -5.47
C ASN A 346 -20.67 7.82 -4.72
N LEU A 347 -20.24 9.08 -4.58
CA LEU A 347 -21.04 10.11 -3.92
C LEU A 347 -22.28 10.48 -4.73
N THR A 348 -22.28 10.27 -6.05
CA THR A 348 -23.48 10.47 -6.90
C THR A 348 -24.53 9.38 -6.73
N LEU A 349 -24.25 8.29 -6.00
CA LEU A 349 -25.26 7.28 -5.65
C LEU A 349 -26.30 7.84 -4.67
N CYS A 350 -25.92 8.82 -3.85
CA CYS A 350 -26.79 9.54 -2.93
C CYS A 350 -27.35 10.81 -3.61
N ARG A 351 -28.68 10.91 -3.70
CA ARG A 351 -29.37 11.99 -4.44
C ARG A 351 -29.20 13.34 -3.77
N GLU A 352 -29.06 13.36 -2.45
CA GLU A 352 -28.83 14.53 -1.62
C GLU A 352 -27.50 15.23 -1.94
N ASN A 353 -26.58 14.54 -2.62
CA ASN A 353 -25.32 15.11 -3.07
C ASN A 353 -25.42 15.81 -4.43
N HIS A 354 -26.47 15.56 -5.22
CA HIS A 354 -26.55 16.00 -6.62
C HIS A 354 -26.59 17.53 -6.76
N GLU A 355 -27.39 18.21 -5.94
CA GLU A 355 -27.54 19.67 -6.03
C GLU A 355 -26.22 20.38 -5.68
N LEU A 356 -25.56 19.97 -4.59
CA LEU A 356 -24.27 20.55 -4.21
C LEU A 356 -23.15 20.20 -5.22
N LEU A 357 -23.13 18.99 -5.78
CA LEU A 357 -22.19 18.64 -6.85
C LEU A 357 -22.39 19.50 -8.09
N LEU A 358 -23.65 19.83 -8.42
CA LEU A 358 -24.00 20.74 -9.50
C LEU A 358 -23.54 22.17 -9.19
N GLU A 359 -23.81 22.69 -8.00
CA GLU A 359 -23.38 24.03 -7.54
C GLU A 359 -21.85 24.18 -7.55
N LEU A 360 -21.11 23.12 -7.23
CA LEU A 360 -19.65 23.09 -7.28
C LEU A 360 -19.07 22.99 -8.70
N GLY A 361 -19.90 23.00 -9.74
CA GLY A 361 -19.47 22.90 -11.13
C GLY A 361 -18.95 21.52 -11.54
N THR A 362 -19.16 20.48 -10.72
CA THR A 362 -18.61 19.14 -10.94
C THR A 362 -19.07 18.57 -12.29
N VAL A 363 -20.33 18.78 -12.66
CA VAL A 363 -20.90 18.29 -13.94
C VAL A 363 -20.14 18.89 -15.14
N HIS A 364 -19.82 20.18 -15.09
CA HIS A 364 -19.07 20.86 -16.16
C HIS A 364 -17.63 20.34 -16.24
N ILE A 365 -16.96 20.19 -15.09
CA ILE A 365 -15.60 19.64 -15.02
C ILE A 365 -15.55 18.23 -15.63
N LEU A 366 -16.49 17.35 -15.26
CA LEU A 366 -16.56 15.99 -15.79
C LEU A 366 -16.89 15.97 -17.30
N LYS A 367 -17.72 16.91 -17.78
CA LYS A 367 -18.08 17.02 -19.21
C LYS A 367 -16.86 17.39 -20.05
N ASP A 368 -16.13 18.41 -19.62
CA ASP A 368 -14.91 18.84 -20.29
C ASP A 368 -13.82 17.76 -20.22
N MET A 369 -13.70 17.08 -19.08
CA MET A 369 -12.79 15.94 -18.91
C MET A 369 -13.12 14.80 -19.87
N LEU A 370 -14.37 14.35 -19.93
CA LEU A 370 -14.79 13.25 -20.81
C LEU A 370 -14.47 13.59 -22.28
N ARG A 371 -14.83 14.79 -22.72
CA ARG A 371 -14.57 15.24 -24.09
C ARG A 371 -13.08 15.25 -24.40
N THR A 372 -12.26 15.87 -23.56
CA THR A 372 -10.82 15.98 -23.79
C THR A 372 -10.14 14.61 -23.78
N VAL A 373 -10.46 13.76 -22.79
CA VAL A 373 -9.90 12.42 -22.67
C VAL A 373 -10.29 11.56 -23.87
N TYR A 374 -11.57 11.53 -24.24
CA TYR A 374 -12.04 10.71 -25.34
C TYR A 374 -11.53 11.17 -26.71
N GLN A 375 -11.40 12.48 -26.92
CA GLN A 375 -10.75 13.02 -28.13
C GLN A 375 -9.30 12.57 -28.25
N ASN A 376 -8.55 12.55 -27.14
CA ASN A 376 -7.17 12.08 -27.13
C ASN A 376 -7.07 10.57 -27.40
N ILE A 377 -7.94 9.76 -26.79
CA ILE A 377 -8.03 8.32 -27.08
C ILE A 377 -8.31 8.10 -28.57
N SER A 378 -9.30 8.80 -29.12
CA SER A 378 -9.70 8.68 -30.53
C SER A 378 -8.55 9.04 -31.48
N ARG A 379 -7.86 10.16 -31.24
CA ARG A 379 -6.69 10.58 -32.04
C ARG A 379 -5.54 9.57 -31.97
N ASN A 380 -5.28 9.01 -30.80
CA ASN A 380 -4.24 7.99 -30.64
C ASN A 380 -4.59 6.72 -31.43
N ARG A 381 -5.85 6.28 -31.39
CA ARG A 381 -6.33 5.12 -32.16
C ARG A 381 -6.26 5.36 -33.68
N GLU A 382 -6.57 6.56 -34.15
CA GLU A 382 -6.46 6.93 -35.57
C GLU A 382 -5.00 7.01 -36.06
N SER A 383 -4.06 7.26 -35.15
CA SER A 383 -2.62 7.35 -35.47
C SER A 383 -1.90 5.99 -35.47
N LEU A 384 -2.54 4.93 -34.97
CA LEU A 384 -1.98 3.58 -34.87
C LEU A 384 -2.44 2.71 -36.05
N SER A 385 -1.55 1.86 -36.57
CA SER A 385 -1.89 0.92 -37.65
C SER A 385 -2.88 -0.15 -37.18
N TYR A 386 -3.66 -0.70 -38.12
CA TYR A 386 -4.84 -1.57 -37.90
C TYR A 386 -4.62 -2.81 -36.99
N TYR A 387 -3.37 -3.17 -36.68
CA TYR A 387 -3.03 -4.41 -35.96
C TYR A 387 -2.66 -4.23 -34.48
N GLU A 388 -2.60 -3.01 -33.93
CA GLU A 388 -2.26 -2.79 -32.51
C GLU A 388 -3.11 -1.69 -31.85
N THR A 389 -4.29 -2.04 -31.33
CA THR A 389 -5.06 -1.16 -30.43
C THR A 389 -4.53 -1.28 -29.00
N GLN A 390 -3.45 -0.56 -28.69
CA GLN A 390 -2.97 -0.45 -27.31
C GLN A 390 -3.85 0.54 -26.50
N PRO A 391 -4.11 0.27 -25.21
CA PRO A 391 -4.84 1.21 -24.35
C PRO A 391 -4.06 2.52 -24.20
N THR A 392 -4.77 3.64 -24.14
CA THR A 392 -4.12 4.93 -23.92
C THR A 392 -3.77 5.08 -22.44
N VAL A 393 -2.47 5.06 -22.11
CA VAL A 393 -1.99 5.16 -20.72
C VAL A 393 -1.24 6.48 -20.52
N ILE A 394 -1.61 7.24 -19.49
CA ILE A 394 -0.93 8.48 -19.05
C ILE A 394 -0.75 8.39 -17.54
N ASP A 395 0.46 8.67 -17.04
CA ASP A 395 0.85 8.54 -15.62
C ASP A 395 0.41 7.20 -14.99
N ASP A 396 0.64 6.08 -15.69
CA ASP A 396 0.21 4.72 -15.29
C ASP A 396 -1.32 4.53 -15.17
N VAL A 397 -2.12 5.47 -15.65
CA VAL A 397 -3.59 5.39 -15.68
C VAL A 397 -4.09 5.13 -17.09
N LYS A 398 -4.90 4.08 -17.26
CA LYS A 398 -5.67 3.86 -18.49
C LYS A 398 -6.76 4.92 -18.62
N MET A 399 -6.75 5.65 -19.73
CA MET A 399 -7.72 6.71 -19.98
C MET A 399 -9.13 6.16 -20.22
N GLU A 400 -9.25 4.94 -20.71
CA GLU A 400 -10.53 4.23 -20.84
C GLU A 400 -11.21 4.02 -19.47
N ASP A 401 -10.44 3.78 -18.40
CA ASP A 401 -10.97 3.69 -17.04
C ASP A 401 -11.57 5.04 -16.60
N ILE A 402 -10.96 6.17 -17.01
CA ILE A 402 -11.50 7.50 -16.72
C ILE A 402 -12.85 7.68 -17.44
N VAL A 403 -12.93 7.31 -18.71
CA VAL A 403 -14.17 7.37 -19.50
C VAL A 403 -15.27 6.57 -18.82
N GLU A 404 -15.01 5.32 -18.44
CA GLU A 404 -15.99 4.45 -17.78
C GLU A 404 -16.49 5.03 -16.45
N ILE A 405 -15.58 5.54 -15.61
CA ILE A 405 -15.94 6.11 -14.29
C ILE A 405 -16.75 7.41 -14.48
N VAL A 406 -16.36 8.28 -15.41
CA VAL A 406 -17.09 9.54 -15.67
C VAL A 406 -18.50 9.26 -16.21
N LEU A 407 -18.63 8.34 -17.17
CA LEU A 407 -19.94 7.92 -17.69
C LEU A 407 -20.80 7.30 -16.58
N SER A 408 -20.21 6.47 -15.72
CA SER A 408 -20.90 5.91 -14.55
C SER A 408 -21.39 7.00 -13.59
N ALA A 409 -20.62 8.07 -13.39
CA ALA A 409 -21.04 9.21 -12.60
C ALA A 409 -22.21 9.95 -13.27
N PHE A 410 -22.14 10.19 -14.58
CA PHE A 410 -23.22 10.82 -15.35
C PHE A 410 -24.52 10.03 -15.33
N LEU A 411 -24.47 8.70 -15.45
CA LEU A 411 -25.64 7.85 -15.35
C LEU A 411 -26.42 8.12 -14.05
N LYS A 412 -25.71 8.28 -12.93
CA LYS A 412 -26.35 8.54 -11.63
C LYS A 412 -26.79 9.99 -11.47
N LEU A 413 -26.00 10.94 -11.97
CA LEU A 413 -26.35 12.36 -11.94
C LEU A 413 -27.55 12.69 -12.84
N ALA A 414 -27.76 11.92 -13.92
CA ALA A 414 -28.91 12.05 -14.80
C ALA A 414 -30.25 11.72 -14.12
N GLY A 415 -30.25 11.19 -12.89
CA GLY A 415 -31.47 11.14 -12.08
C GLY A 415 -32.02 12.54 -11.73
N ASN A 416 -31.17 13.58 -11.69
CA ASN A 416 -31.56 14.95 -11.41
C ASN A 416 -31.93 15.72 -12.69
N ALA A 417 -33.14 16.30 -12.74
CA ALA A 417 -33.65 16.99 -13.92
C ALA A 417 -32.78 18.17 -14.37
N LYS A 418 -32.24 18.99 -13.44
CA LYS A 418 -31.36 20.13 -13.79
C LYS A 418 -30.08 19.62 -14.46
N ILE A 419 -29.52 18.52 -13.96
CA ILE A 419 -28.30 17.93 -14.51
C ILE A 419 -28.56 17.26 -15.86
N ARG A 420 -29.70 16.57 -16.04
CA ARG A 420 -30.09 16.03 -17.35
C ARG A 420 -30.09 17.10 -18.43
N THR A 421 -30.67 18.26 -18.16
CA THR A 421 -30.69 19.38 -19.12
C THR A 421 -29.28 19.79 -19.54
N LEU A 422 -28.31 19.81 -18.62
CA LEU A 422 -26.91 20.11 -18.93
C LEU A 422 -26.23 19.01 -19.75
N LEU A 423 -26.60 17.75 -19.52
CA LEU A 423 -26.06 16.59 -20.24
C LEU A 423 -26.73 16.34 -21.60
N LYS A 424 -27.80 17.05 -21.93
CA LYS A 424 -28.43 17.09 -23.26
C LYS A 424 -27.79 18.11 -24.23
N ASP A 425 -26.75 18.84 -23.80
CA ASP A 425 -25.99 19.73 -24.68
C ASP A 425 -25.40 18.97 -25.88
N SER A 426 -25.54 19.54 -27.09
CA SER A 426 -25.15 18.90 -28.35
C SER A 426 -23.71 18.39 -28.39
N ASN A 427 -22.77 19.07 -27.71
CA ASN A 427 -21.36 18.67 -27.72
C ASN A 427 -21.11 17.39 -26.94
N ILE A 428 -21.75 17.23 -25.77
CA ILE A 428 -21.58 16.02 -24.94
C ILE A 428 -22.42 14.87 -25.49
N MET A 429 -23.60 15.17 -26.06
CA MET A 429 -24.44 14.20 -26.77
C MET A 429 -23.68 13.52 -27.91
N ASN A 430 -22.97 14.29 -28.74
CA ASN A 430 -22.13 13.73 -29.81
C ASN A 430 -21.01 12.83 -29.25
N THR A 431 -20.44 13.20 -28.11
CA THR A 431 -19.40 12.37 -27.45
C THR A 431 -19.98 11.04 -26.98
N PHE A 432 -21.19 11.03 -26.40
CA PHE A 432 -21.88 9.79 -26.01
C PHE A 432 -22.16 8.87 -27.22
N ILE A 433 -22.64 9.42 -28.34
CA ILE A 433 -22.90 8.64 -29.55
C ILE A 433 -21.61 8.01 -30.09
N GLN A 434 -20.52 8.79 -30.16
CA GLN A 434 -19.23 8.26 -30.60
C GLN A 434 -18.71 7.14 -29.71
N ILE A 435 -18.84 7.29 -28.39
CA ILE A 435 -18.46 6.26 -27.41
C ILE A 435 -19.31 4.99 -27.63
N MET A 436 -20.62 5.16 -27.76
CA MET A 436 -21.55 4.05 -27.99
C MET A 436 -21.22 3.27 -29.27
N ASN A 437 -20.73 3.93 -30.32
CA ASN A 437 -20.41 3.27 -31.58
C ASN A 437 -19.04 2.58 -31.61
N LYS A 438 -18.09 2.97 -30.75
CA LYS A 438 -16.66 2.59 -30.87
C LYS A 438 -16.09 1.83 -29.67
N GLU A 439 -16.76 1.83 -28.52
CA GLU A 439 -16.26 1.17 -27.30
C GLU A 439 -16.89 -0.20 -27.05
N ASN A 440 -16.39 -0.91 -26.04
CA ASN A 440 -16.87 -2.24 -25.65
C ASN A 440 -18.28 -2.22 -25.05
N GLU A 441 -18.88 -3.40 -24.95
CA GLU A 441 -20.26 -3.60 -24.47
C GLU A 441 -20.52 -2.99 -23.08
N ASN A 442 -19.54 -3.03 -22.16
CA ASN A 442 -19.70 -2.46 -20.81
C ASN A 442 -19.90 -0.94 -20.87
N ILE A 443 -19.06 -0.23 -21.62
CA ILE A 443 -19.17 1.23 -21.79
C ILE A 443 -20.44 1.57 -22.56
N GLN A 444 -20.78 0.79 -23.59
CA GLN A 444 -22.01 0.95 -24.36
C GLN A 444 -23.26 0.83 -23.48
N CYS A 445 -23.29 -0.14 -22.55
CA CYS A 445 -24.40 -0.31 -21.59
C CYS A 445 -24.56 0.92 -20.67
N ILE A 446 -23.47 1.53 -20.21
CA ILE A 446 -23.53 2.73 -19.39
C ILE A 446 -24.13 3.90 -20.18
N VAL A 447 -23.68 4.10 -21.43
CA VAL A 447 -24.20 5.16 -22.30
C VAL A 447 -25.68 4.94 -22.64
N ALA A 448 -26.08 3.71 -22.92
CA ALA A 448 -27.49 3.36 -23.12
C ALA A 448 -28.33 3.72 -21.89
N GLY A 449 -27.84 3.44 -20.69
CA GLY A 449 -28.48 3.86 -19.44
C GLY A 449 -28.64 5.38 -19.33
N ILE A 450 -27.63 6.16 -19.75
CA ILE A 450 -27.72 7.63 -19.77
C ILE A 450 -28.84 8.09 -20.71
N PHE A 451 -28.94 7.50 -21.90
CA PHE A 451 -30.04 7.82 -22.83
C PHE A 451 -31.42 7.39 -22.29
N CYS A 452 -31.51 6.30 -21.54
CA CYS A 452 -32.74 5.92 -20.84
C CYS A 452 -33.13 6.99 -19.81
N GLU A 453 -32.18 7.52 -19.03
CA GLU A 453 -32.43 8.61 -18.09
C GLU A 453 -32.87 9.90 -18.82
N PHE A 454 -32.30 10.21 -20.00
CA PHE A 454 -32.76 11.36 -20.80
C PHE A 454 -34.18 11.20 -21.31
N ALA A 455 -34.54 9.98 -21.71
CA ALA A 455 -35.88 9.68 -22.19
C ALA A 455 -36.93 9.51 -21.07
N SER A 456 -36.55 9.78 -19.81
CA SER A 456 -37.50 9.84 -18.69
C SER A 456 -38.47 11.02 -18.80
N ASP A 457 -38.16 12.02 -19.62
CA ASP A 457 -39.02 13.15 -19.95
C ASP A 457 -39.35 13.24 -21.45
N THR A 458 -40.48 13.87 -21.79
CA THR A 458 -41.02 13.90 -23.16
C THR A 458 -40.05 14.53 -24.16
N ASP A 459 -39.43 15.64 -23.78
CA ASP A 459 -38.44 16.37 -24.58
C ASP A 459 -37.22 15.48 -24.88
N GLY A 460 -36.63 14.88 -23.84
CA GLY A 460 -35.48 14.00 -24.00
C GLY A 460 -35.80 12.71 -24.76
N SER A 461 -37.03 12.19 -24.67
CA SER A 461 -37.45 11.05 -25.50
C SER A 461 -37.46 11.40 -26.99
N LEU A 462 -37.87 12.61 -27.36
CA LEU A 462 -37.80 13.08 -28.75
C LEU A 462 -36.36 13.27 -29.21
N THR A 463 -35.51 13.87 -28.36
CA THR A 463 -34.08 14.02 -28.65
C THR A 463 -33.42 12.68 -28.89
N VAL A 464 -33.61 11.69 -28.01
CA VAL A 464 -33.00 10.35 -28.14
C VAL A 464 -33.52 9.62 -29.40
N LYS A 465 -34.80 9.78 -29.75
CA LYS A 465 -35.37 9.19 -30.98
C LYS A 465 -34.84 9.79 -32.26
N SER A 466 -34.47 11.07 -32.25
CA SER A 466 -33.91 11.75 -33.42
C SER A 466 -32.47 11.30 -33.73
N ILE A 467 -31.84 10.51 -32.86
CA ILE A 467 -30.51 9.95 -33.07
C ILE A 467 -30.67 8.57 -33.69
N GLU A 468 -30.41 8.45 -35.00
CA GLU A 468 -30.71 7.25 -35.81
C GLU A 468 -30.12 5.95 -35.25
N ASP A 469 -28.90 5.97 -34.72
CA ASP A 469 -28.17 4.77 -34.28
C ASP A 469 -28.59 4.26 -32.90
N VAL A 470 -29.03 5.14 -32.00
CA VAL A 470 -29.19 4.83 -30.56
C VAL A 470 -30.29 3.79 -30.29
N PRO A 471 -31.50 3.87 -30.90
CA PRO A 471 -32.54 2.86 -30.69
C PRO A 471 -32.13 1.46 -31.15
N PHE A 472 -31.39 1.34 -32.25
CA PHE A 472 -30.93 0.07 -32.80
C PHE A 472 -29.83 -0.56 -31.93
N LEU A 473 -28.88 0.25 -31.45
CA LEU A 473 -27.80 -0.20 -30.57
C LEU A 473 -28.33 -0.65 -29.21
N CYS A 474 -29.27 0.10 -28.62
CA CYS A 474 -29.95 -0.31 -27.39
C CYS A 474 -30.70 -1.63 -27.54
N TYR A 475 -31.31 -1.90 -28.70
CA TYR A 475 -31.97 -3.16 -28.99
C TYR A 475 -30.95 -4.32 -29.12
N SER A 476 -29.85 -4.10 -29.83
CA SER A 476 -28.79 -5.09 -30.06
C SER A 476 -28.04 -5.49 -28.78
N LEU A 477 -27.81 -4.52 -27.88
CA LEU A 477 -27.21 -4.78 -26.57
C LEU A 477 -28.10 -5.64 -25.67
N ARG A 478 -29.43 -5.53 -25.83
CA ARG A 478 -30.40 -6.33 -25.07
C ARG A 478 -30.47 -7.78 -25.54
N SER A 479 -30.29 -8.05 -26.83
CA SER A 479 -30.34 -9.41 -27.37
C SER A 479 -29.10 -10.25 -27.07
N ASN A 480 -27.94 -9.62 -26.83
CA ASN A 480 -26.67 -10.33 -26.60
C ASN A 480 -26.39 -10.65 -25.12
N ASN A 481 -27.15 -10.09 -24.19
CA ASN A 481 -26.99 -10.32 -22.75
C ASN A 481 -28.17 -11.17 -22.24
N GLU A 482 -28.00 -12.50 -22.13
CA GLU A 482 -29.05 -13.37 -21.58
C GLU A 482 -29.41 -13.05 -20.11
N GLY A 483 -28.56 -12.32 -19.38
CA GLY A 483 -28.90 -11.73 -18.07
C GLY A 483 -29.93 -10.58 -18.14
N LEU A 484 -30.12 -9.96 -19.32
CA LEU A 484 -31.27 -9.10 -19.64
C LEU A 484 -32.48 -9.89 -20.16
N ALA A 485 -32.29 -11.16 -20.55
CA ALA A 485 -33.35 -12.05 -21.04
C ALA A 485 -34.05 -12.84 -19.91
N THR A 486 -33.36 -13.14 -18.81
CA THR A 486 -33.90 -13.84 -17.63
C THR A 486 -34.67 -12.95 -16.64
N SER A 487 -35.07 -11.74 -17.04
CA SER A 487 -36.13 -10.97 -16.34
C SER A 487 -37.53 -11.23 -16.92
N GLY A 488 -37.65 -12.17 -17.85
CA GLY A 488 -38.92 -12.70 -18.33
C GLY A 488 -39.18 -14.06 -17.72
N SER A 489 -39.91 -14.13 -16.60
CA SER A 489 -40.57 -15.38 -16.25
C SER A 489 -41.73 -15.60 -17.22
N GLU A 490 -41.60 -16.65 -18.03
CA GLU A 490 -42.66 -17.25 -18.81
C GLU A 490 -43.96 -17.35 -18.00
N SER A 491 -45.04 -16.77 -18.50
CA SER A 491 -46.19 -17.58 -18.89
C SER A 491 -47.25 -16.73 -19.58
N ARG A 492 -47.72 -17.28 -20.71
CA ARG A 492 -48.92 -16.94 -21.49
C ARG A 492 -48.80 -15.86 -22.56
N LEU A 493 -48.53 -16.38 -23.76
CA LEU A 493 -49.04 -15.90 -25.05
C LEU A 493 -50.46 -15.32 -24.97
N VAL A 494 -50.72 -14.22 -25.71
CA VAL A 494 -51.89 -13.92 -26.58
C VAL A 494 -51.80 -12.43 -27.05
N PRO A 495 -52.29 -12.08 -28.26
CA PRO A 495 -51.70 -11.08 -29.14
C PRO A 495 -52.22 -9.64 -28.98
N LEU A 496 -51.51 -8.73 -29.65
CA LEU A 496 -51.68 -7.27 -29.73
C LEU A 496 -53.15 -6.78 -29.79
N PRO A 497 -53.51 -5.73 -29.02
CA PRO A 497 -54.65 -4.87 -29.32
C PRO A 497 -54.26 -3.42 -29.68
N HIS A 498 -54.91 -2.94 -30.74
CA HIS A 498 -54.84 -1.60 -31.32
C HIS A 498 -55.38 -0.51 -30.38
N ARG A 499 -54.48 0.36 -29.89
CA ARG A 499 -54.62 1.83 -29.77
C ARG A 499 -53.53 2.38 -28.84
N TYR A 500 -52.33 2.51 -29.39
CA TYR A 500 -51.33 3.55 -29.12
C TYR A 500 -50.41 3.55 -30.34
N GLU A 501 -50.93 4.08 -31.45
CA GLU A 501 -50.11 4.49 -32.57
C GLU A 501 -49.14 5.55 -32.08
N TYR A 502 -47.85 5.27 -32.28
CA TYR A 502 -46.70 6.15 -32.17
C TYR A 502 -46.70 7.15 -31.02
N THR A 503 -45.73 6.98 -30.12
CA THR A 503 -45.36 7.81 -28.95
C THR A 503 -45.87 7.30 -27.60
N THR A 504 -45.01 7.40 -26.58
CA THR A 504 -45.25 7.30 -25.13
C THR A 504 -45.34 5.94 -24.40
N ALA A 505 -45.67 4.80 -25.00
CA ALA A 505 -45.92 3.58 -24.19
C ALA A 505 -44.67 2.71 -23.84
N THR A 506 -43.62 2.67 -24.66
CA THR A 506 -42.45 1.79 -24.41
C THR A 506 -41.50 2.34 -23.35
N MET A 507 -41.47 3.66 -23.14
CA MET A 507 -40.73 4.31 -22.05
C MET A 507 -41.52 4.33 -20.72
N GLY A 508 -42.86 4.35 -20.78
CA GLY A 508 -43.72 4.45 -19.59
C GLY A 508 -43.75 3.20 -18.71
N LYS A 509 -43.48 2.01 -19.27
CA LYS A 509 -43.34 0.75 -18.49
C LYS A 509 -41.93 0.49 -17.96
N ILE A 510 -41.01 1.43 -18.15
CA ILE A 510 -39.64 1.37 -17.61
C ILE A 510 -39.59 1.83 -16.14
N ILE A 511 -40.60 2.57 -15.65
CA ILE A 511 -40.46 3.40 -14.43
C ILE A 511 -41.34 2.98 -13.23
N GLN A 512 -42.20 1.95 -13.30
CA GLN A 512 -42.92 1.50 -12.10
C GLN A 512 -42.71 0.03 -11.74
N LYS A 513 -41.90 -0.14 -10.67
CA LYS A 513 -41.71 -1.31 -9.80
C LYS A 513 -41.00 -2.50 -10.45
N VAL A 514 -39.70 -2.64 -10.19
CA VAL A 514 -39.17 -3.50 -9.12
C VAL A 514 -37.72 -3.08 -8.81
N TYR A 515 -37.48 -2.79 -7.53
CA TYR A 515 -36.16 -2.65 -6.88
C TYR A 515 -35.45 -4.02 -6.91
N ILE A 516 -34.39 -4.17 -7.69
CA ILE A 516 -33.35 -5.19 -7.48
C ILE A 516 -32.00 -4.48 -7.59
N SER A 517 -31.11 -4.76 -6.62
CA SER A 517 -29.81 -4.13 -6.48
C SER A 517 -28.92 -4.39 -7.71
N TRP A 518 -28.46 -3.32 -8.35
CA TRP A 518 -27.42 -3.34 -9.39
C TRP A 518 -26.03 -3.76 -8.87
N ASP A 519 -25.90 -4.17 -7.60
CA ASP A 519 -24.65 -4.69 -7.03
C ASP A 519 -24.23 -6.02 -7.65
N GLU A 520 -25.13 -6.83 -8.24
CA GLU A 520 -24.78 -8.15 -8.79
C GLU A 520 -24.19 -8.10 -10.22
N LEU A 521 -24.55 -7.12 -11.04
CA LEU A 521 -24.01 -6.97 -12.41
C LEU A 521 -22.65 -6.22 -12.44
N LEU A 522 -22.36 -5.43 -11.41
CA LEU A 522 -21.05 -4.81 -11.18
C LEU A 522 -20.08 -5.69 -10.38
N GLN A 523 -20.48 -6.93 -10.05
CA GLN A 523 -19.64 -7.94 -9.38
C GLN A 523 -18.88 -8.85 -10.35
N SER A 524 -19.29 -8.97 -11.62
CA SER A 524 -18.70 -9.92 -12.58
C SER A 524 -17.56 -9.37 -13.44
N SER A 525 -17.30 -8.06 -13.42
CA SER A 525 -16.14 -7.44 -14.09
C SER A 525 -14.98 -7.23 -13.11
N THR A 526 -14.51 -8.33 -12.53
CA THR A 526 -13.12 -8.45 -12.06
C THR A 526 -12.35 -9.31 -13.05
N PRO A 527 -11.09 -8.97 -13.42
CA PRO A 527 -10.24 -9.94 -14.08
C PRO A 527 -10.00 -11.11 -13.11
N SER A 528 -10.52 -12.28 -13.47
CA SER A 528 -10.22 -13.55 -12.82
C SER A 528 -8.72 -13.81 -12.96
N VAL A 529 -7.95 -13.63 -11.89
CA VAL A 529 -6.66 -14.30 -11.77
C VAL A 529 -6.99 -15.73 -11.34
N ILE A 530 -7.05 -16.63 -12.33
CA ILE A 530 -7.08 -18.07 -12.09
C ILE A 530 -5.80 -18.43 -11.35
N VAL A 531 -5.95 -18.93 -10.13
CA VAL A 531 -4.89 -19.64 -9.40
C VAL A 531 -4.98 -21.08 -9.86
N GLU A 532 -4.19 -21.46 -10.87
CA GLU A 532 -3.97 -22.88 -11.17
C GLU A 532 -2.90 -23.41 -10.21
N LEU A 533 -3.32 -24.38 -9.39
CA LEU A 533 -2.46 -25.32 -8.69
C LEU A 533 -2.10 -26.43 -9.70
N GLY A 534 -0.81 -26.69 -9.91
CA GLY A 534 -0.37 -27.84 -10.70
C GLY A 534 1.15 -27.90 -10.84
N ASP A 535 1.73 -28.93 -10.23
CA ASP A 535 3.12 -29.36 -10.37
C ASP A 535 3.45 -29.75 -11.83
N GLU A 536 4.67 -29.46 -12.29
CA GLU A 536 5.61 -30.34 -13.01
C GLU A 536 6.58 -29.60 -13.95
N GLU A 537 7.74 -30.23 -14.10
CA GLU A 537 8.98 -29.78 -14.73
C GLU A 537 8.86 -29.52 -16.24
N SER A 538 9.58 -28.51 -16.75
CA SER A 538 10.61 -28.64 -17.81
C SER A 538 10.75 -27.41 -18.73
N ARG A 539 12.02 -27.19 -19.09
CA ARG A 539 12.67 -26.25 -20.02
C ARG A 539 11.81 -25.57 -21.12
N GLY A 540 12.01 -24.26 -21.28
CA GLY A 540 11.79 -23.57 -22.57
C GLY A 540 11.62 -22.06 -22.46
N SER A 541 12.61 -21.29 -22.92
CA SER A 541 12.60 -19.82 -22.98
C SER A 541 11.74 -19.31 -24.14
N VAL A 542 10.68 -18.51 -23.89
CA VAL A 542 10.18 -17.44 -24.80
C VAL A 542 9.48 -16.35 -23.97
N HIS A 543 9.74 -15.08 -24.32
CA HIS A 543 9.18 -13.86 -23.75
C HIS A 543 7.64 -13.82 -23.65
N SER A 544 7.10 -13.35 -22.52
CA SER A 544 5.71 -12.88 -22.42
C SER A 544 5.55 -11.69 -21.47
N SER A 545 4.78 -10.73 -21.96
CA SER A 545 4.36 -9.46 -21.39
C SER A 545 3.18 -9.66 -20.43
N GLY A 546 3.44 -9.58 -19.12
CA GLY A 546 2.44 -9.62 -18.06
C GLY A 546 2.28 -8.27 -17.36
N SER A 547 1.03 -7.82 -17.23
CA SER A 547 0.61 -6.57 -16.61
C SER A 547 1.16 -6.44 -15.18
N ARG A 548 1.98 -5.40 -14.95
CA ARG A 548 2.54 -5.07 -13.63
C ARG A 548 1.42 -4.52 -12.73
N PRO A 549 1.35 -4.95 -11.45
CA PRO A 549 0.61 -4.20 -10.46
C PRO A 549 1.22 -2.80 -10.38
N THR A 550 0.31 -1.81 -10.29
CA THR A 550 0.57 -0.38 -10.06
C THR A 550 1.90 -0.14 -9.38
N SER A 551 2.76 0.61 -10.07
CA SER A 551 4.01 1.20 -9.60
C SER A 551 4.28 0.97 -8.12
N ASN A 552 5.10 -0.05 -7.85
CA ASN A 552 6.02 -0.04 -6.74
C ASN A 552 6.94 1.17 -6.97
N GLN A 553 6.43 2.39 -6.72
CA GLN A 553 7.26 3.44 -6.18
C GLN A 553 7.64 2.92 -4.79
N GLY A 554 8.66 2.05 -4.79
CA GLY A 554 9.55 1.95 -3.66
C GLY A 554 9.99 3.38 -3.45
N PHE A 555 9.31 4.08 -2.54
CA PHE A 555 9.78 5.32 -2.00
C PHE A 555 11.23 5.07 -1.73
N ASP A 556 12.08 5.77 -2.50
CA ASP A 556 13.50 5.78 -2.26
C ASP A 556 13.61 5.95 -0.76
N LEU A 557 14.17 4.92 -0.12
CA LEU A 557 14.42 4.94 1.30
C LEU A 557 15.23 6.20 1.48
N GLN A 558 14.59 7.28 1.95
CA GLN A 558 15.29 8.53 2.22
C GLN A 558 16.55 8.10 2.96
N PRO A 559 17.74 8.52 2.50
CA PRO A 559 18.95 8.18 3.20
C PRO A 559 18.68 8.51 4.67
N MET A 560 18.92 7.56 5.57
CA MET A 560 18.94 7.88 6.99
C MET A 560 19.96 9.01 7.09
N GLN A 561 19.48 10.24 7.26
CA GLN A 561 20.34 11.34 7.64
C GLN A 561 20.80 10.95 9.04
N ASP A 562 22.04 10.47 9.12
CA ASP A 562 22.78 10.31 10.35
C ASP A 562 23.11 11.71 10.90
N SER A 563 22.09 12.46 11.31
CA SER A 563 22.25 13.65 12.15
C SER A 563 21.99 13.23 13.59
N ASP A 564 23.01 12.59 14.16
CA ASP A 564 23.38 12.58 15.59
C ASP A 564 24.30 11.38 15.85
N ALA A 565 25.46 11.40 15.20
CA ALA A 565 26.64 10.64 15.60
C ALA A 565 27.65 11.61 16.23
N THR A 566 27.27 12.26 17.32
CA THR A 566 28.21 12.82 18.28
C THR A 566 28.01 12.12 19.62
N PRO A 567 29.02 11.41 20.17
CA PRO A 567 28.90 10.84 21.48
C PRO A 567 29.07 11.97 22.51
N THR A 568 27.97 12.42 23.10
CA THR A 568 28.04 13.14 24.38
C THR A 568 28.23 12.11 25.49
N PRO A 569 29.23 12.27 26.37
CA PRO A 569 29.44 11.36 27.49
C PRO A 569 28.35 11.63 28.54
N SER A 570 27.45 10.67 28.75
CA SER A 570 26.55 10.68 29.91
C SER A 570 27.25 10.00 31.07
N THR A 571 27.91 10.81 31.89
CA THR A 571 28.13 10.54 33.31
C THR A 571 26.80 10.50 34.06
N ASN A 572 26.72 9.62 35.06
CA ASN A 572 25.71 9.49 36.13
C ASN A 572 24.57 8.50 35.90
N CYS A 573 24.80 7.25 36.32
CA CYS A 573 23.95 6.58 37.30
C CYS A 573 24.89 5.81 38.26
N GLN A 574 24.76 6.09 39.55
CA GLN A 574 25.47 5.42 40.64
C GLN A 574 25.11 3.94 40.71
#